data_AF-A0A1V4YNB4-F1
#
_entry.id   AF-A0A1V4YNB4-F1
#
_cell.length_a   1.000
_cell.length_b   1.000
_cell.length_c   1.000
_cell.angle_alpha   90.00
_cell.angle_beta   90.00
_cell.angle_gamma   90.00
#
_symmetry.space_group_name_H-M   'P 1'
#
loop_
_entity.id
_entity.type
_entity.pdbx_description
1 polymer ?
#
loop_
_entity_poly.entity_id
_entity_poly.type
_entity_poly.pdbx_seq_one_letter_code
_entity_poly.pdbx_strand_id
1 'polypeptide(L)'
;MKKALAMAVCFMFIATAAVVIAGPTAPAGKSNIGHLYLYEKVPSGTWPIVEDGAWGKMAYTRSGAEFSFVFNGHGLEPDTDYTLMYYPDPWPGTGLICLGSGTSNNGGNVNIAASVNTGNLPIEGDKNSGAKIWLVLSSDVSCGNKMIGWHPTEYLFEGDLISFVDTDV
;
A
#
# COMPACT_ATOMS: atom_id res chain seq x y z
N MET A 1 -11.46 -18.65 72.35
CA MET A 1 -11.31 -17.25 71.89
C MET A 1 -10.99 -17.29 70.41
N LYS A 2 -11.99 -17.01 69.55
CA LYS A 2 -11.88 -17.12 68.08
C LYS A 2 -11.31 -15.81 67.53
N LYS A 3 -10.12 -15.84 66.92
CA LYS A 3 -9.55 -14.68 66.22
C LYS A 3 -10.02 -14.73 64.77
N ALA A 4 -10.90 -13.81 64.38
CA ALA A 4 -11.26 -13.58 62.98
C ALA A 4 -10.21 -12.64 62.37
N LEU A 5 -9.45 -13.13 61.39
CA LEU A 5 -8.50 -12.38 60.60
C LEU A 5 -9.25 -11.80 59.39
N ALA A 6 -9.49 -10.50 59.36
CA ALA A 6 -10.04 -9.82 58.20
C ALA A 6 -8.93 -9.61 57.17
N MET A 7 -8.99 -10.32 56.05
CA MET A 7 -8.06 -10.17 54.92
C MET A 7 -8.61 -9.08 54.00
N ALA A 8 -7.99 -7.89 54.01
CA ALA A 8 -8.32 -6.81 53.10
C ALA A 8 -7.77 -7.14 51.70
N VAL A 9 -8.66 -7.40 50.74
CA VAL A 9 -8.31 -7.59 49.33
C VAL A 9 -8.24 -6.21 48.67
N CYS A 10 -7.03 -5.79 48.33
CA CYS A 10 -6.77 -4.54 47.63
C CYS A 10 -6.94 -4.77 46.12
N PHE A 11 -8.10 -4.42 45.56
CA PHE A 11 -8.32 -4.42 44.11
C PHE A 11 -7.60 -3.21 43.50
N MET A 12 -6.35 -3.39 43.05
CA MET A 12 -5.69 -2.44 42.17
C MET A 12 -6.35 -2.51 40.79
N PHE A 13 -7.17 -1.51 40.48
CA PHE A 13 -7.59 -1.22 39.11
C PHE A 13 -6.37 -0.73 38.32
N ILE A 14 -5.74 -1.63 37.56
CA ILE A 14 -4.79 -1.23 36.52
C ILE A 14 -5.64 -0.74 35.35
N ALA A 15 -5.77 0.58 35.23
CA ALA A 15 -6.33 1.20 34.04
C ALA A 15 -5.40 0.87 32.86
N THR A 16 -5.81 -0.05 31.98
CA THR A 16 -5.11 -0.28 30.72
C THR A 16 -5.36 0.93 29.84
N ALA A 17 -4.36 1.80 29.71
CA ALA A 17 -4.35 2.79 28.66
C ALA A 17 -4.42 2.03 27.32
N ALA A 18 -5.46 2.29 26.53
CA ALA A 18 -5.54 1.78 25.17
C ALA A 18 -4.34 2.34 24.39
N VAL A 19 -3.35 1.49 24.12
CA VAL A 19 -2.29 1.82 23.18
C VAL A 19 -2.95 1.85 21.80
N VAL A 20 -3.19 3.05 21.28
CA VAL A 20 -3.56 3.24 19.88
C VAL A 20 -2.31 2.93 19.07
N ILE A 21 -2.16 1.67 18.65
CA ILE A 21 -1.12 1.28 17.71
C ILE A 21 -1.56 1.87 16.37
N ALA A 22 -0.85 2.88 15.90
CA ALA A 22 -1.03 3.39 14.56
C ALA A 22 -0.76 2.22 13.59
N GLY A 23 -1.70 1.95 12.68
CA GLY A 23 -1.55 0.88 11.69
C GLY A 23 -0.29 1.06 10.84
N PRO A 24 0.17 0.01 10.14
CA PRO A 24 1.41 0.01 9.36
C PRO A 24 1.51 1.08 8.26
N THR A 25 0.43 1.82 7.98
CA THR A 25 0.30 2.87 6.96
C THR A 25 0.23 4.29 7.54
N ALA A 26 0.28 4.47 8.87
CA ALA A 26 0.18 5.79 9.49
C ALA A 26 1.49 6.61 9.38
N PRO A 27 1.42 7.96 9.41
CA PRO A 27 2.61 8.81 9.35
C PRO A 27 3.58 8.55 10.50
N ALA A 28 4.87 8.39 10.18
CA ALA A 28 5.93 8.46 11.18
C ALA A 28 6.12 9.93 11.62
N GLY A 29 5.28 10.40 12.55
CA GLY A 29 5.36 11.76 13.09
C GLY A 29 5.10 12.86 12.06
N LYS A 30 5.94 13.90 12.04
CA LYS A 30 5.87 15.04 11.08
C LYS A 30 6.61 14.78 9.76
N SER A 31 6.93 13.52 9.45
CA SER A 31 7.69 13.18 8.25
C SER A 31 6.84 13.41 6.98
N ASN A 32 7.49 13.93 5.93
CA ASN A 32 6.92 13.91 4.57
C ASN A 32 6.99 12.51 3.94
N ILE A 33 7.46 11.50 4.67
CA ILE A 33 7.51 10.12 4.18
C ILE A 33 6.27 9.37 4.65
N GLY A 34 5.52 8.86 3.69
CA GLY A 34 4.48 7.86 3.88
C GLY A 34 5.01 6.44 3.67
N HIS A 35 4.29 5.47 4.24
CA HIS A 35 4.52 4.06 4.00
C HIS A 35 3.23 3.42 3.51
N LEU A 36 3.34 2.56 2.50
CA LEU A 36 2.23 1.79 1.98
C LEU A 36 2.67 0.34 1.82
N TYR A 37 1.87 -0.58 2.33
CA TYR A 37 2.01 -2.00 2.03
C TYR A 37 1.09 -2.37 0.87
N LEU A 38 1.57 -3.24 0.00
CA LEU A 38 0.78 -3.86 -1.06
C LEU A 38 0.72 -5.36 -0.80
N TYR A 39 -0.40 -5.98 -1.13
CA TYR A 39 -0.67 -7.39 -0.82
C TYR A 39 -1.32 -8.10 -1.99
N GLU A 40 -0.98 -9.38 -2.15
CA GLU A 40 -1.81 -10.32 -2.87
C GLU A 40 -3.18 -10.41 -2.18
N LYS A 41 -4.24 -10.40 -2.98
CA LYS A 41 -5.63 -10.47 -2.48
C LYS A 41 -6.43 -11.47 -3.28
N VAL A 42 -7.36 -12.14 -2.62
CA VAL A 42 -8.32 -13.02 -3.29
C VAL A 42 -9.35 -12.16 -4.03
N PRO A 43 -9.49 -12.27 -5.37
CA PRO A 43 -10.40 -11.46 -6.18
C PRO A 43 -11.86 -11.89 -5.97
N SER A 44 -12.40 -11.52 -4.81
CA SER A 44 -13.74 -11.80 -4.33
C SER A 44 -14.39 -10.50 -3.86
N GLY A 45 -15.69 -10.52 -3.53
CA GLY A 45 -16.41 -9.30 -3.13
C GLY A 45 -15.78 -8.54 -1.95
N THR A 46 -15.01 -9.21 -1.09
CA THR A 46 -14.39 -8.60 0.10
C THR A 46 -12.87 -8.41 -0.02
N TRP A 47 -12.24 -8.86 -1.12
CA TRP A 47 -10.80 -8.71 -1.38
C TRP A 47 -9.89 -9.01 -0.16
N PRO A 48 -10.03 -10.18 0.50
CA PRO A 48 -9.19 -10.49 1.64
C PRO A 48 -7.73 -10.67 1.22
N ILE A 49 -6.81 -10.25 2.09
CA ILE A 49 -5.37 -10.47 1.93
C ILE A 49 -5.10 -11.98 1.97
N VAL A 50 -4.22 -12.46 1.09
CA VAL A 50 -3.71 -13.83 1.14
C VAL A 50 -2.65 -13.92 2.25
N GLU A 51 -2.94 -14.70 3.29
CA GLU A 51 -2.00 -14.95 4.38
C GLU A 51 -0.74 -15.66 3.85
N ASP A 52 0.44 -15.18 4.24
CA ASP A 52 1.75 -15.61 3.71
C ASP A 52 1.92 -15.52 2.18
N GLY A 53 1.03 -14.80 1.50
CA GLY A 53 1.11 -14.53 0.06
C GLY A 53 2.16 -13.49 -0.31
N ALA A 54 2.22 -13.17 -1.61
CA ALA A 54 3.12 -12.14 -2.10
C ALA A 54 2.76 -10.76 -1.50
N TRP A 55 3.78 -9.93 -1.28
CA TRP A 55 3.58 -8.61 -0.68
C TRP A 55 4.68 -7.64 -1.08
N GLY A 56 4.46 -6.35 -0.82
CA GLY A 56 5.48 -5.33 -1.01
C GLY A 56 5.33 -4.17 -0.05
N LYS A 57 6.41 -3.41 0.09
CA LYS A 57 6.45 -2.18 0.90
C LYS A 57 7.00 -1.03 0.09
N MET A 58 6.27 0.06 0.10
CA MET A 58 6.65 1.33 -0.48
C MET A 58 6.92 2.36 0.62
N ALA A 59 8.01 3.12 0.48
CA ALA A 59 8.17 4.42 1.12
C ALA A 59 8.04 5.49 0.05
N TYR A 60 7.29 6.56 0.30
CA TYR A 60 7.02 7.61 -0.68
C TYR A 60 6.94 8.99 -0.04
N THR A 61 7.16 10.05 -0.82
CA THR A 61 6.92 11.43 -0.38
C THR A 61 5.44 11.77 -0.46
N ARG A 62 4.88 12.40 0.59
CA ARG A 62 3.46 12.77 0.65
C ARG A 62 3.16 14.10 -0.04
N SER A 63 4.17 14.93 -0.25
CA SER A 63 4.10 16.13 -1.08
C SER A 63 5.46 16.49 -1.69
N GLY A 64 5.45 17.20 -2.82
CA GLY A 64 6.64 17.68 -3.53
C GLY A 64 6.34 17.96 -5.00
N ALA A 65 7.32 18.40 -5.78
CA ALA A 65 7.15 18.60 -7.23
C ALA A 65 6.98 17.29 -8.03
N GLU A 66 7.44 16.17 -7.47
CA GLU A 66 7.33 14.84 -8.07
C GLU A 66 6.99 13.80 -6.99
N PHE A 67 6.27 12.76 -7.40
CA PHE A 67 6.00 11.59 -6.57
C PHE A 67 7.25 10.71 -6.52
N SER A 68 8.04 10.84 -5.46
CA SER A 68 9.24 10.02 -5.23
C SER A 68 8.93 8.84 -4.33
N PHE A 69 9.40 7.64 -4.71
CA PHE A 69 9.18 6.42 -3.96
C PHE A 69 10.30 5.40 -4.12
N VAL A 70 10.36 4.47 -3.15
CA VAL A 70 11.11 3.22 -3.23
C VAL A 70 10.18 2.09 -2.84
N PHE A 71 9.99 1.13 -3.74
CA PHE A 71 9.16 -0.05 -3.56
C PHE A 71 10.04 -1.31 -3.55
N ASN A 72 9.74 -2.22 -2.62
CA ASN A 72 10.34 -3.54 -2.55
C ASN A 72 9.21 -4.58 -2.50
N GLY A 73 9.15 -5.45 -3.51
CA GLY A 73 8.23 -6.59 -3.57
C GLY A 73 8.93 -7.90 -3.22
N HIS A 74 8.17 -8.84 -2.66
CA HIS A 74 8.62 -10.12 -2.13
C HIS A 74 7.59 -11.22 -2.41
N GLY A 75 8.08 -12.45 -2.65
CA GLY A 75 7.23 -13.61 -2.90
C GLY A 75 6.51 -13.58 -4.25
N LEU A 76 6.95 -12.75 -5.19
CA LEU A 76 6.43 -12.67 -6.55
C LEU A 76 6.88 -13.87 -7.39
N GLU A 77 6.23 -14.09 -8.54
CA GLU A 77 6.71 -15.07 -9.52
C GLU A 77 8.13 -14.67 -9.96
N PRO A 78 9.12 -15.58 -9.93
CA PRO A 78 10.49 -15.29 -10.36
C PRO A 78 10.59 -14.88 -11.84
N ASP A 79 11.63 -14.10 -12.17
CA ASP A 79 11.98 -13.69 -13.54
C ASP A 79 10.81 -13.10 -14.35
N THR A 80 9.92 -12.38 -13.67
CA THR A 80 8.68 -11.83 -14.21
C THR A 80 8.69 -10.30 -14.18
N ASP A 81 8.24 -9.68 -15.28
CA ASP A 81 8.22 -8.23 -15.42
C ASP A 81 6.99 -7.61 -14.76
N TYR A 82 7.20 -6.76 -13.76
CA TYR A 82 6.16 -6.04 -13.05
C TYR A 82 6.23 -4.54 -13.26
N THR A 83 5.07 -3.89 -13.20
CA THR A 83 4.92 -2.44 -13.27
C THR A 83 4.15 -1.95 -12.05
N LEU A 84 4.74 -1.02 -11.30
CA LEU A 84 4.08 -0.29 -10.25
C LEU A 84 3.32 0.88 -10.88
N MET A 85 2.05 1.03 -10.54
CA MET A 85 1.19 2.04 -11.14
C MET A 85 0.23 2.67 -10.15
N TYR A 86 -0.16 3.91 -10.45
CA TYR A 86 -1.37 4.51 -9.92
C TYR A 86 -2.56 4.14 -10.82
N TYR A 87 -3.66 3.69 -10.22
CA TYR A 87 -4.87 3.27 -10.91
C TYR A 87 -6.08 4.14 -10.53
N PRO A 88 -6.65 4.92 -11.47
CA PRO A 88 -7.90 5.65 -11.26
C PRO A 88 -9.13 4.75 -11.53
N ASP A 89 -10.24 4.99 -10.83
CA ASP A 89 -11.52 4.32 -11.13
C ASP A 89 -12.36 5.15 -12.12
N PRO A 90 -13.14 4.49 -13.01
CA PRO A 90 -13.43 3.05 -13.06
C PRO A 90 -12.52 2.25 -14.01
N TRP A 91 -12.69 0.92 -14.01
CA TRP A 91 -12.14 0.05 -15.06
C TRP A 91 -12.44 0.56 -16.47
N PRO A 92 -11.44 0.61 -17.38
CA PRO A 92 -10.10 -0.02 -17.29
C PRO A 92 -8.99 0.88 -16.71
N GLY A 93 -9.33 1.92 -15.96
CA GLY A 93 -8.36 2.85 -15.39
C GLY A 93 -7.80 3.83 -16.43
N THR A 94 -8.68 4.44 -17.21
CA THR A 94 -8.29 5.48 -18.18
C THR A 94 -7.54 6.60 -17.47
N GLY A 95 -6.34 6.92 -17.94
CA GLY A 95 -5.48 7.92 -17.30
C GLY A 95 -4.61 7.37 -16.16
N LEU A 96 -4.46 6.04 -16.04
CA LEU A 96 -3.48 5.44 -15.16
C LEU A 96 -2.06 5.95 -15.44
N ILE A 97 -1.21 5.91 -14.42
CA ILE A 97 0.18 6.35 -14.51
C ILE A 97 1.08 5.17 -14.13
N CYS A 98 1.94 4.74 -15.05
CA CYS A 98 3.03 3.82 -14.73
C CYS A 98 4.11 4.59 -13.98
N LEU A 99 4.34 4.22 -12.73
CA LEU A 99 5.30 4.89 -11.85
C LEU A 99 6.72 4.34 -12.04
N GLY A 100 6.82 3.05 -12.40
CA GLY A 100 8.08 2.40 -12.73
C GLY A 100 7.87 0.90 -12.92
N SER A 101 8.87 0.23 -13.50
CA SER A 101 8.84 -1.20 -13.79
C SER A 101 10.13 -1.88 -13.34
N GLY A 102 10.07 -3.18 -13.12
CA GLY A 102 11.23 -4.01 -12.80
C GLY A 102 10.91 -5.50 -12.93
N THR A 103 11.94 -6.29 -13.17
CA THR A 103 11.85 -7.75 -13.23
C THR A 103 12.15 -8.33 -11.86
N SER A 104 11.30 -9.24 -11.37
CA SER A 104 11.61 -10.00 -10.16
C SER A 104 12.82 -10.89 -10.39
N ASN A 105 13.64 -11.09 -9.36
CA ASN A 105 14.77 -12.03 -9.43
C ASN A 105 14.32 -13.48 -9.19
N ASN A 106 15.26 -14.43 -9.27
CA ASN A 106 15.01 -15.85 -8.99
C ASN A 106 14.42 -16.14 -7.59
N GLY A 107 14.53 -15.20 -6.64
CA GLY A 107 13.92 -15.30 -5.31
C GLY A 107 12.55 -14.63 -5.18
N GLY A 108 11.94 -14.18 -6.29
CA GLY A 108 10.64 -13.50 -6.28
C GLY A 108 10.69 -12.08 -5.69
N ASN A 109 11.84 -11.41 -5.76
CA ASN A 109 12.00 -10.05 -5.22
C ASN A 109 12.20 -9.04 -6.35
N VAL A 110 11.55 -7.87 -6.22
CA VAL A 110 11.72 -6.75 -7.15
C VAL A 110 11.96 -5.46 -6.36
N ASN A 111 12.83 -4.59 -6.88
CA ASN A 111 13.04 -3.23 -6.37
C ASN A 111 12.71 -2.24 -7.48
N ILE A 112 11.83 -1.28 -7.21
CA ILE A 112 11.42 -0.23 -8.15
C ILE A 112 11.53 1.10 -7.41
N ALA A 113 12.34 2.02 -7.93
CA ALA A 113 12.50 3.35 -7.36
C ALA A 113 12.47 4.38 -8.48
N ALA A 114 11.69 5.44 -8.28
CA ALA A 114 11.58 6.53 -9.24
C ALA A 114 11.13 7.83 -8.55
N SER A 115 11.21 8.91 -9.31
CA SER A 115 10.59 10.20 -9.03
C SER A 115 9.83 10.58 -10.31
N VAL A 116 8.52 10.76 -10.21
CA VAL A 116 7.65 10.94 -11.38
C VAL A 116 6.78 12.16 -11.17
N ASN A 117 6.73 13.06 -12.15
CA ASN A 117 5.74 14.13 -12.16
C ASN A 117 4.36 13.54 -12.49
N THR A 118 3.52 13.40 -11.48
CA THR A 118 2.16 12.84 -11.59
C THR A 118 1.06 13.89 -11.51
N GLY A 119 1.39 15.13 -11.13
CA GLY A 119 0.42 16.01 -10.48
C GLY A 119 -0.04 15.45 -9.12
N ASN A 120 -1.13 15.99 -8.60
CA ASN A 120 -1.78 15.47 -7.39
C ASN A 120 -2.26 14.03 -7.59
N LEU A 121 -2.16 13.21 -6.53
CA LEU A 121 -2.81 11.90 -6.46
C LEU A 121 -3.82 11.88 -5.30
N PRO A 122 -5.05 11.38 -5.51
CA PRO A 122 -5.60 10.94 -6.80
C PRO A 122 -5.73 12.10 -7.80
N ILE A 123 -5.67 11.80 -9.09
CA ILE A 123 -5.80 12.81 -10.15
C ILE A 123 -7.24 13.35 -10.20
N GLU A 124 -7.42 14.53 -10.79
CA GLU A 124 -8.75 15.09 -11.02
C GLU A 124 -9.60 14.13 -11.87
N GLY A 125 -10.82 13.85 -11.40
CA GLY A 125 -11.76 12.96 -12.07
C GLY A 125 -11.65 11.48 -11.67
N ASP A 126 -10.66 11.10 -10.86
CA ASP A 126 -10.64 9.79 -10.21
C ASP A 126 -11.83 9.67 -9.25
N LYS A 127 -12.56 8.57 -9.34
CA LYS A 127 -13.73 8.28 -8.49
C LYS A 127 -13.37 7.61 -7.17
N ASN A 128 -12.11 7.23 -6.97
CA ASN A 128 -11.64 6.74 -5.69
C ASN A 128 -11.59 7.87 -4.65
N SER A 129 -11.79 7.54 -3.37
CA SER A 129 -11.61 8.49 -2.26
C SER A 129 -10.13 8.79 -1.93
N GLY A 130 -9.20 8.15 -2.64
CA GLY A 130 -7.76 8.28 -2.50
C GLY A 130 -7.07 7.46 -3.59
N ALA A 131 -5.76 7.62 -3.75
CA ALA A 131 -5.03 6.98 -4.82
C ALA A 131 -4.77 5.50 -4.53
N LYS A 132 -5.11 4.64 -5.50
CA LYS A 132 -4.79 3.22 -5.50
C LYS A 132 -3.44 2.99 -6.16
N ILE A 133 -2.55 2.27 -5.49
CA ILE A 133 -1.23 1.91 -6.00
C ILE A 133 -1.16 0.40 -6.11
N TRP A 134 -0.96 -0.09 -7.33
CA TRP A 134 -0.90 -1.52 -7.64
C TRP A 134 0.45 -1.89 -8.22
N LEU A 135 0.89 -3.12 -7.96
CA LEU A 135 1.92 -3.79 -8.74
C LEU A 135 1.22 -4.81 -9.64
N VAL A 136 1.38 -4.69 -10.95
CA VAL A 136 0.74 -5.59 -11.94
C VAL A 136 1.76 -6.18 -12.88
N LEU A 137 1.38 -7.23 -13.61
CA LEU A 137 2.18 -7.73 -14.73
C LEU A 137 2.34 -6.63 -15.77
N SER A 138 3.56 -6.42 -16.24
CA SER A 138 3.85 -5.38 -17.24
C SER A 138 3.13 -5.63 -18.56
N SER A 139 2.79 -6.88 -18.87
CA SER A 139 1.98 -7.25 -20.04
C SER A 139 0.52 -6.83 -19.94
N ASP A 140 0.02 -6.52 -18.75
CA ASP A 140 -1.39 -6.24 -18.50
C ASP A 140 -1.72 -4.75 -18.47
N VAL A 141 -0.72 -3.89 -18.66
CA VAL A 141 -0.87 -2.43 -18.64
C VAL A 141 -0.36 -1.78 -19.92
N SER A 142 -1.16 -0.89 -20.49
CA SER A 142 -0.71 0.06 -21.51
C SER A 142 -0.46 1.41 -20.84
N CYS A 143 0.81 1.71 -20.53
CA CYS A 143 1.19 2.89 -19.77
C CYS A 143 0.63 4.20 -20.33
N GLY A 144 0.08 5.04 -19.43
CA GLY A 144 -0.57 6.31 -19.77
C GLY A 144 -1.93 6.18 -20.45
N ASN A 145 -2.45 4.95 -20.60
CA ASN A 145 -3.72 4.70 -21.27
C ASN A 145 -4.70 3.97 -20.34
N LYS A 146 -4.52 2.65 -20.16
CA LYS A 146 -5.45 1.77 -19.44
C LYS A 146 -4.87 0.37 -19.19
N MET A 147 -5.52 -0.40 -18.33
CA MET A 147 -5.31 -1.85 -18.23
C MET A 147 -5.77 -2.53 -19.52
N ILE A 148 -5.01 -3.54 -19.94
CA ILE A 148 -5.24 -4.35 -21.15
C ILE A 148 -5.31 -5.86 -20.85
N GLY A 149 -4.95 -6.27 -19.63
CA GLY A 149 -5.08 -7.63 -19.11
C GLY A 149 -5.64 -7.63 -17.69
N TRP A 150 -6.03 -8.80 -17.19
CA TRP A 150 -6.60 -8.95 -15.84
C TRP A 150 -6.24 -10.33 -15.25
N HIS A 151 -5.20 -10.34 -14.44
CA HIS A 151 -4.68 -11.51 -13.72
C HIS A 151 -4.50 -11.15 -12.24
N PRO A 152 -5.58 -10.87 -11.50
CA PRO A 152 -5.50 -10.27 -10.16
C PRO A 152 -4.81 -11.14 -9.11
N THR A 153 -4.69 -12.45 -9.33
CA THR A 153 -3.90 -13.34 -8.46
C THR A 153 -2.41 -13.12 -8.60
N GLU A 154 -1.95 -12.49 -9.68
CA GLU A 154 -0.54 -12.18 -9.96
C GLU A 154 -0.16 -10.75 -9.54
N TYR A 155 -1.09 -10.02 -8.93
CA TYR A 155 -0.92 -8.59 -8.62
C TYR A 155 -0.79 -8.35 -7.12
N LEU A 156 -0.21 -7.21 -6.76
CA LEU A 156 -0.28 -6.67 -5.42
C LEU A 156 -1.16 -5.42 -5.41
N PHE A 157 -2.16 -5.39 -4.54
CA PHE A 157 -3.09 -4.26 -4.36
C PHE A 157 -2.77 -3.49 -3.09
N GLU A 158 -3.13 -2.21 -3.05
CA GLU A 158 -2.89 -1.35 -1.90
C GLU A 158 -3.53 -1.90 -0.61
N GLY A 159 -2.80 -1.85 0.49
CA GLY A 159 -3.34 -2.10 1.83
C GLY A 159 -4.18 -0.94 2.34
N ASP A 160 -3.97 0.27 1.80
CA ASP A 160 -4.66 1.51 2.17
C ASP A 160 -4.61 2.50 1.00
N LEU A 161 -5.53 3.46 0.96
CA LEU A 161 -5.50 4.52 -0.04
C LEU A 161 -4.52 5.62 0.39
N ILE A 162 -3.81 6.21 -0.57
CA ILE A 162 -2.86 7.29 -0.28
C ILE A 162 -3.29 8.62 -0.91
N SER A 163 -2.59 9.68 -0.53
CA SER A 163 -2.63 10.94 -1.26
C SER A 163 -1.22 11.49 -1.45
N PHE A 164 -1.05 12.23 -2.55
CA PHE A 164 0.15 13.00 -2.84
C PHE A 164 -0.27 14.40 -3.28
N VAL A 165 0.39 15.41 -2.71
CA VAL A 165 0.18 16.81 -3.06
C VAL A 165 1.36 17.31 -3.88
N ASP A 166 1.11 17.59 -5.15
CA ASP A 166 2.05 18.32 -5.98
C ASP A 166 2.14 19.77 -5.49
N THR A 167 3.36 20.26 -5.26
CA THR A 167 3.60 21.62 -4.74
C THR A 167 3.78 22.67 -5.81
N ASP A 168 3.84 22.26 -7.08
CA ASP A 168 4.08 23.14 -8.22
C ASP A 168 2.80 23.45 -9.02
N VAL A 169 1.65 22.91 -8.59
CA VAL A 169 0.31 23.10 -9.20
C VAL A 169 -0.56 24.13 -8.50
#